data_AF-A0A2H3J4I3-F1
#
_entry.id   AF-A0A2H3J4I3-F1
#
_cell.length_a   1.000
_cell.length_b   1.000
_cell.length_c   1.000
_cell.angle_alpha   90.00
_cell.angle_beta   90.00
_cell.angle_gamma   90.00
#
_symmetry.space_group_name_H-M   'P 1'
#
loop_
_entity.id
_entity.type
_entity.pdbx_description
1 polymer ?
#
loop_
_entity_poly.entity_id
_entity_poly.type
_entity_poly.pdbx_seq_one_letter_code
_entity_poly.pdbx_strand_id
1 'polypeptide(L)'
;MPALRKIKQYGLTEVYISPDRPAQVDVVLVHGLNGHPKDTWTSKSDVFWPTDVLPEFLENSSLRILTYGYNANVTAFTDGASKDRVHHHAETLASELHANRSLRGCLERPIIFVCHSLGGLVVKRCLIMCRSQENDKLRHLRSIYISTFGILFLGTPHTGSDVAKWGVLLQKICSAVLPKKFMDTSPQLIETLKSNNEVLQNINRLFNDFFSRFHVYFFHETKPLDMKGTREFIVDESSAAPDVQGAERMGIEADHSSMVKFEDDSSPGFEAVAEAIIRYAREAPPVITGRWKEERAHVHLQVHSMADELTRSSADFSQGPPQSEAESRMGRTQYFLTNSDGPPSLMKAYEIEEAEPAEPRRFD
;
A
#
# COMPACT_ATOMS: atom_id res chain seq x y z
N MET A 1 8.37 0.83 -35.13
CA MET A 1 7.41 0.88 -34.01
C MET A 1 7.42 -0.47 -33.32
N PRO A 2 7.90 -0.61 -32.08
CA PRO A 2 7.65 -1.82 -31.31
C PRO A 2 6.13 -1.98 -31.18
N ALA A 3 5.61 -3.18 -31.41
CA ALA A 3 4.18 -3.46 -31.37
C ALA A 3 3.59 -2.92 -30.05
N LEU A 4 2.56 -2.06 -30.13
CA LEU A 4 1.81 -1.56 -28.98
C LEU A 4 1.39 -2.77 -28.14
N ARG A 5 2.07 -3.00 -27.01
CA ARG A 5 1.71 -4.06 -26.09
C ARG A 5 0.31 -3.75 -25.60
N LYS A 6 -0.64 -4.64 -25.89
CA LYS A 6 -2.02 -4.52 -25.43
C LYS A 6 -2.02 -4.33 -23.91
N ILE A 7 -2.54 -3.19 -23.45
CA ILE A 7 -2.66 -2.90 -22.02
C ILE A 7 -3.64 -3.90 -21.42
N LYS A 8 -3.16 -4.64 -20.41
CA LYS A 8 -3.97 -5.64 -19.69
C LYS A 8 -4.96 -4.91 -18.81
N GLN A 9 -6.17 -5.46 -18.71
CA GLN A 9 -7.18 -4.98 -17.76
C GLN A 9 -6.76 -5.18 -16.30
N TYR A 10 -6.05 -6.28 -16.01
CA TYR A 10 -5.55 -6.63 -14.69
C TYR A 10 -4.04 -6.88 -14.70
N GLY A 11 -3.41 -6.47 -13.62
CA GLY A 11 -2.00 -6.55 -13.35
C GLY A 11 -1.15 -5.52 -14.06
N LEU A 12 0.17 -5.74 -14.03
CA LEU A 12 1.14 -4.81 -14.59
C LEU A 12 1.29 -4.94 -16.12
N THR A 13 1.26 -3.80 -16.80
CA THR A 13 1.68 -3.64 -18.19
C THR A 13 2.81 -2.63 -18.28
N GLU A 14 3.94 -3.02 -18.87
CA GLU A 14 5.01 -2.11 -19.29
C GLU A 14 4.60 -1.43 -20.60
N VAL A 15 4.38 -0.12 -20.52
CA VAL A 15 3.89 0.71 -21.63
C VAL A 15 5.01 1.51 -22.27
N TYR A 16 6.05 1.84 -21.52
CA TYR A 16 7.23 2.53 -22.03
C TYR A 16 8.49 2.07 -21.31
N ILE A 17 9.59 2.00 -22.06
CA ILE A 17 10.94 1.87 -21.53
C ILE A 17 11.86 2.70 -22.41
N SER A 18 12.75 3.49 -21.80
CA SER A 18 13.73 4.27 -22.56
C SER A 18 14.57 3.35 -23.48
N PRO A 19 14.69 3.64 -24.79
CA PRO A 19 15.27 2.70 -25.76
C PRO A 19 16.80 2.57 -25.67
N ASP A 20 17.50 3.63 -25.22
CA ASP A 20 18.97 3.71 -25.36
C ASP A 20 19.74 3.45 -24.06
N ARG A 21 19.06 3.40 -22.92
CA ARG A 21 19.69 3.23 -21.60
C ARG A 21 18.86 2.32 -20.70
N PRO A 22 19.50 1.49 -19.85
CA PRO A 22 18.78 0.72 -18.85
C PRO A 22 18.00 1.66 -17.94
N ALA A 23 16.68 1.44 -17.85
CA ALA A 23 15.81 2.23 -17.00
C ALA A 23 16.30 2.24 -15.55
N GLN A 24 16.54 3.44 -15.02
CA GLN A 24 17.05 3.70 -13.67
C GLN A 24 15.94 3.94 -12.66
N VAL A 25 14.69 4.18 -13.11
CA VAL A 25 13.52 4.39 -12.25
C VAL A 25 12.29 3.71 -12.85
N ASP A 26 11.43 3.19 -11.97
CA ASP A 26 10.09 2.71 -12.31
C ASP A 26 9.05 3.78 -11.98
N VAL A 27 8.26 4.19 -12.97
CA VAL A 27 7.04 4.97 -12.77
C VAL A 27 5.85 4.02 -12.84
N VAL A 28 5.02 3.99 -11.80
CA VAL A 28 3.86 3.08 -11.72
C VAL A 28 2.58 3.88 -11.60
N LEU A 29 1.77 3.85 -12.67
CA LEU A 29 0.47 4.49 -12.73
C LEU A 29 -0.60 3.56 -12.12
N VAL A 30 -1.38 4.07 -11.17
CA VAL A 30 -2.42 3.33 -10.45
C VAL A 30 -3.74 4.08 -10.56
N HIS A 31 -4.69 3.51 -11.32
CA HIS A 31 -5.99 4.13 -11.57
C HIS A 31 -6.90 4.08 -10.34
N GLY A 32 -7.95 4.91 -10.34
CA GLY A 32 -8.95 4.97 -9.27
C GLY A 32 -10.13 4.01 -9.43
N LEU A 33 -11.15 4.25 -8.59
CA LEU A 33 -12.44 3.56 -8.63
C LEU A 33 -13.07 3.64 -10.02
N ASN A 34 -13.63 2.52 -10.50
CA ASN A 34 -14.20 2.34 -11.83
C ASN A 34 -13.26 2.75 -12.99
N GLY A 35 -11.96 2.90 -12.72
CA GLY A 35 -10.95 3.24 -13.71
C GLY A 35 -10.48 2.03 -14.52
N HIS A 36 -9.71 2.31 -15.56
CA HIS A 36 -9.04 1.31 -16.39
C HIS A 36 -7.57 1.74 -16.59
N PRO A 37 -6.60 0.81 -16.58
CA PRO A 37 -5.17 1.13 -16.69
C PRO A 37 -4.76 1.87 -17.98
N LYS A 38 -5.62 1.91 -19.01
CA LYS A 38 -5.44 2.79 -20.18
C LYS A 38 -6.32 4.04 -20.06
N ASP A 39 -7.63 3.84 -19.96
CA ASP A 39 -8.64 4.88 -20.20
C ASP A 39 -8.61 5.99 -19.15
N THR A 40 -8.16 5.69 -17.92
CA THR A 40 -7.97 6.70 -16.88
C THR A 40 -6.98 7.77 -17.32
N TRP A 41 -5.94 7.39 -18.05
CA TRP A 41 -4.85 8.27 -18.47
C TRP A 41 -4.95 8.68 -19.94
N THR A 42 -6.08 8.39 -20.59
CA THR A 42 -6.30 8.71 -22.01
C THR A 42 -7.23 9.91 -22.14
N SER A 43 -6.82 10.90 -22.93
CA SER A 43 -7.62 12.09 -23.24
C SER A 43 -8.87 11.75 -24.06
N LYS A 44 -9.75 12.74 -24.28
CA LYS A 44 -10.93 12.55 -25.15
C LYS A 44 -10.54 12.33 -26.62
N SER A 45 -9.36 12.80 -27.02
CA SER A 45 -8.78 12.67 -28.35
C SER A 45 -7.95 11.39 -28.51
N ASP A 46 -8.13 10.40 -27.61
CA ASP A 46 -7.41 9.11 -27.57
C ASP A 46 -5.87 9.24 -27.38
N VAL A 47 -5.41 10.33 -26.75
CA VAL A 47 -3.99 10.52 -26.39
C VAL A 47 -3.71 9.86 -25.04
N PHE A 48 -2.85 8.84 -25.03
CA PHE A 48 -2.36 8.19 -23.81
C PHE A 48 -1.03 8.84 -23.41
N TRP A 49 -1.13 9.94 -22.68
CA TRP A 49 0.00 10.80 -22.33
C TRP A 49 1.24 10.09 -21.73
N PRO A 50 1.13 8.95 -20.99
CA PRO A 50 2.32 8.28 -20.49
C PRO A 50 3.26 7.76 -21.58
N THR A 51 2.75 7.46 -22.78
CA THR A 51 3.56 7.05 -23.94
C THR A 51 3.60 8.09 -25.04
N ASP A 52 2.57 8.93 -25.12
CA ASP A 52 2.36 9.79 -26.29
C ASP A 52 2.87 11.22 -26.06
N VAL A 53 3.02 11.66 -24.80
CA VAL A 53 3.42 13.03 -24.46
C VAL A 53 4.62 13.05 -23.51
N LEU A 54 4.55 12.36 -22.36
CA LEU A 54 5.62 12.35 -21.36
C LEU A 54 7.01 11.97 -21.93
N PRO A 55 7.15 10.98 -22.83
CA PRO A 55 8.45 10.60 -23.37
C PRO A 55 9.23 11.71 -24.08
N GLU A 56 8.56 12.74 -24.61
CA GLU A 56 9.21 13.86 -25.29
C GLU A 56 10.07 14.70 -24.34
N PHE A 57 9.77 14.65 -23.03
CA PHE A 57 10.44 15.42 -21.98
C PHE A 57 11.49 14.61 -21.21
N LEU A 58 11.73 13.34 -21.57
CA LEU A 58 12.59 12.42 -20.80
C LEU A 58 14.10 12.54 -21.10
N GLU A 59 14.55 13.64 -21.73
CA GLU A 59 15.92 13.86 -22.23
C GLU A 59 17.02 13.03 -21.54
N ASN A 60 17.20 13.27 -20.23
CA ASN A 60 18.25 12.66 -19.42
C ASN A 60 17.75 11.61 -18.41
N SER A 61 16.44 11.47 -18.26
CA SER A 61 15.82 10.54 -17.31
C SER A 61 15.55 9.21 -17.98
N SER A 62 16.34 8.19 -17.66
CA SER A 62 16.08 6.83 -18.12
C SER A 62 15.08 6.14 -17.19
N LEU A 63 13.86 5.92 -17.67
CA LEU A 63 12.78 5.34 -16.85
C LEU A 63 12.00 4.25 -17.58
N ARG A 64 11.31 3.44 -16.77
CA ARG A 64 10.31 2.46 -17.22
C ARG A 64 8.95 2.90 -16.69
N ILE A 65 7.95 2.96 -17.57
CA ILE A 65 6.58 3.28 -17.19
C ILE A 65 5.75 2.00 -17.20
N LEU A 66 5.11 1.76 -16.06
CA LEU A 66 4.16 0.68 -15.81
C LEU A 66 2.79 1.29 -15.56
N THR A 67 1.74 0.68 -16.12
CA THR A 67 0.37 0.89 -15.63
C THR A 67 -0.10 -0.36 -14.91
N TYR A 68 -0.79 -0.18 -13.79
CA TYR A 68 -1.34 -1.26 -12.98
C TYR A 68 -2.86 -1.27 -13.09
N GLY A 69 -3.39 -2.37 -13.62
CA GLY A 69 -4.82 -2.66 -13.65
C GLY A 69 -5.25 -3.49 -12.45
N TYR A 70 -6.36 -3.15 -11.82
CA TYR A 70 -7.01 -4.02 -10.83
C TYR A 70 -8.53 -3.90 -10.96
N ASN A 71 -9.27 -4.84 -10.36
CA ASN A 71 -10.72 -4.77 -10.38
C ASN A 71 -11.21 -3.60 -9.52
N ALA A 72 -11.32 -2.43 -10.14
CA ALA A 72 -11.82 -1.21 -9.54
C ALA A 72 -13.33 -1.05 -9.68
N ASN A 73 -14.05 -2.07 -10.14
CA ASN A 73 -15.51 -1.99 -10.21
C ASN A 73 -16.05 -1.69 -8.81
N VAL A 74 -17.01 -0.77 -8.76
CA VAL A 74 -17.64 -0.38 -7.50
C VAL A 74 -18.23 -1.60 -6.80
N THR A 75 -18.80 -2.57 -7.53
CA THR A 75 -19.31 -3.83 -6.94
C THR A 75 -18.20 -4.67 -6.31
N ALA A 76 -17.02 -4.67 -6.94
CA ALA A 76 -15.82 -5.31 -6.39
C ALA A 76 -15.23 -4.53 -5.20
N PHE A 77 -15.61 -3.27 -5.00
CA PHE A 77 -15.31 -2.50 -3.78
C PHE A 77 -16.38 -2.69 -2.70
N THR A 78 -17.56 -3.24 -3.02
CA THR A 78 -18.74 -3.17 -2.15
C THR A 78 -19.43 -4.48 -1.83
N ASP A 79 -19.37 -5.55 -2.62
CA ASP A 79 -20.19 -6.75 -2.35
C ASP A 79 -19.76 -7.48 -1.05
N GLY A 80 -20.44 -7.15 0.06
CA GLY A 80 -20.95 -7.99 1.16
C GLY A 80 -20.09 -9.02 1.89
N ALA A 81 -18.93 -9.46 1.38
CA ALA A 81 -18.26 -10.66 1.86
C ALA A 81 -16.82 -10.45 2.37
N SER A 82 -16.27 -9.23 2.36
CA SER A 82 -14.97 -8.98 3.00
C SER A 82 -14.77 -7.49 3.30
N LYS A 83 -14.46 -7.19 4.56
CA LYS A 83 -13.99 -5.88 5.06
C LYS A 83 -12.60 -5.50 4.54
N ASP A 84 -12.02 -6.24 3.57
CA ASP A 84 -10.59 -6.23 3.26
C ASP A 84 -10.25 -6.13 1.75
N ARG A 85 -11.12 -5.55 0.91
CA ARG A 85 -10.90 -5.53 -0.55
C ARG A 85 -9.79 -4.57 -0.99
N VAL A 86 -9.67 -3.39 -0.37
CA VAL A 86 -8.51 -2.50 -0.58
C VAL A 86 -7.22 -3.19 -0.15
N HIS A 87 -7.28 -4.01 0.90
CA HIS A 87 -6.14 -4.81 1.34
C HIS A 87 -5.79 -5.90 0.32
N HIS A 88 -6.76 -6.62 -0.24
CA HIS A 88 -6.50 -7.60 -1.30
C HIS A 88 -5.89 -6.95 -2.56
N HIS A 89 -6.37 -5.78 -2.98
CA HIS A 89 -5.76 -5.04 -4.09
C HIS A 89 -4.33 -4.59 -3.76
N ALA A 90 -4.08 -4.16 -2.52
CA ALA A 90 -2.75 -3.77 -2.06
C ALA A 90 -1.78 -4.97 -1.99
N GLU A 91 -2.25 -6.13 -1.54
CA GLU A 91 -1.48 -7.39 -1.50
C GLU A 91 -1.12 -7.87 -2.90
N THR A 92 -2.11 -7.83 -3.81
CA THR A 92 -1.92 -8.19 -5.22
C THR A 92 -0.93 -7.24 -5.88
N LEU A 93 -1.06 -5.93 -5.67
CA LEU A 93 -0.11 -4.93 -6.16
C LEU A 93 1.30 -5.20 -5.64
N ALA A 94 1.47 -5.45 -4.34
CA ALA A 94 2.78 -5.74 -3.74
C ALA A 94 3.42 -6.98 -4.38
N SER A 95 2.65 -8.06 -4.49
CA SER A 95 3.11 -9.35 -4.99
C SER A 95 3.46 -9.29 -6.48
N GLU A 96 2.60 -8.70 -7.30
CA GLU A 96 2.84 -8.58 -8.74
C GLU A 96 3.99 -7.62 -9.06
N LEU A 97 4.07 -6.49 -8.36
CA LEU A 97 5.16 -5.53 -8.55
C LEU A 97 6.49 -6.13 -8.11
N HIS A 98 6.51 -6.86 -7.00
CA HIS A 98 7.69 -7.59 -6.57
C HIS A 98 8.09 -8.64 -7.63
N ALA A 99 7.17 -9.51 -8.05
CA ALA A 99 7.45 -10.55 -9.04
C ALA A 99 7.94 -9.96 -10.37
N ASN A 100 7.30 -8.89 -10.85
CA ASN A 100 7.70 -8.19 -12.07
C ASN A 100 9.14 -7.66 -11.99
N ARG A 101 9.50 -7.04 -10.86
CA ARG A 101 10.82 -6.46 -10.63
C ARG A 101 11.90 -7.52 -10.37
N SER A 102 11.55 -8.57 -9.63
CA SER A 102 12.43 -9.70 -9.32
C SER A 102 12.86 -10.43 -10.60
N LEU A 103 11.90 -10.79 -11.45
CA LEU A 103 12.16 -11.47 -12.73
C LEU A 103 13.00 -10.64 -13.72
N ARG A 104 13.16 -9.34 -13.48
CA ARG A 104 13.95 -8.41 -14.32
C ARG A 104 15.23 -7.95 -13.63
N GLY A 105 15.54 -8.48 -12.44
CA GLY A 105 16.74 -8.09 -11.68
C GLY A 105 16.75 -6.62 -11.25
N CYS A 106 15.58 -6.00 -11.05
CA CYS A 106 15.46 -4.55 -10.77
C CYS A 106 14.77 -4.25 -9.42
N LEU A 107 15.00 -5.08 -8.40
CA LEU A 107 14.43 -4.92 -7.06
C LEU A 107 14.93 -3.68 -6.31
N GLU A 108 16.10 -3.16 -6.64
CA GLU A 108 16.66 -1.95 -6.02
C GLU A 108 16.39 -0.68 -6.83
N ARG A 109 15.73 -0.80 -7.98
CA ARG A 109 15.40 0.34 -8.81
C ARG A 109 14.35 1.24 -8.13
N PRO A 110 14.56 2.55 -7.99
CA PRO A 110 13.56 3.45 -7.43
C PRO A 110 12.17 3.32 -8.06
N ILE A 111 11.14 3.52 -7.25
CA ILE A 111 9.73 3.56 -7.67
C ILE A 111 9.16 4.96 -7.41
N ILE A 112 8.48 5.50 -8.42
CA ILE A 112 7.61 6.67 -8.31
C ILE A 112 6.18 6.21 -8.61
N PHE A 113 5.25 6.42 -7.68
CA PHE A 113 3.84 6.12 -7.92
C PHE A 113 3.11 7.36 -8.43
N VAL A 114 2.25 7.18 -9.43
CA VAL A 114 1.31 8.20 -9.91
C VAL A 114 -0.09 7.64 -9.71
N CYS A 115 -0.82 8.20 -8.74
CA CYS A 115 -2.06 7.62 -8.24
C CYS A 115 -3.23 8.53 -8.56
N HIS A 116 -4.33 7.98 -9.07
CA HIS A 116 -5.58 8.72 -9.21
C HIS A 116 -6.61 8.27 -8.17
N SER A 117 -7.27 9.23 -7.51
CA SER A 117 -8.44 8.97 -6.66
C SER A 117 -8.17 7.84 -5.64
N LEU A 118 -9.05 6.84 -5.51
CA LEU A 118 -8.88 5.69 -4.59
C LEU A 118 -7.66 4.80 -4.90
N GLY A 119 -7.05 4.89 -6.08
CA GLY A 119 -5.81 4.17 -6.39
C GLY A 119 -4.67 4.56 -5.44
N GLY A 120 -4.68 5.81 -4.96
CA GLY A 120 -3.74 6.26 -3.94
C GLY A 120 -3.92 5.55 -2.59
N LEU A 121 -5.15 5.17 -2.22
CA LEU A 121 -5.39 4.41 -0.99
C LEU A 121 -4.90 2.95 -1.12
N VAL A 122 -5.00 2.37 -2.31
CA VAL A 122 -4.40 1.04 -2.60
C VAL A 122 -2.89 1.09 -2.43
N VAL A 123 -2.22 2.12 -2.97
CA VAL A 123 -0.77 2.30 -2.81
C VAL A 123 -0.39 2.54 -1.36
N LYS A 124 -1.12 3.40 -0.62
CA LYS A 124 -0.86 3.60 0.82
C LYS A 124 -0.95 2.29 1.60
N ARG A 125 -2.03 1.51 1.40
CA ARG A 125 -2.20 0.20 2.05
C ARG A 125 -1.09 -0.77 1.68
N CYS A 126 -0.67 -0.79 0.41
CA CYS A 126 0.46 -1.59 -0.08
C CYS A 126 1.75 -1.25 0.66
N LEU A 127 2.08 0.05 0.79
CA LEU A 127 3.28 0.51 1.48
C LEU A 127 3.23 0.24 2.99
N ILE A 128 2.08 0.39 3.64
CA ILE A 128 1.88 0.03 5.05
C ILE A 128 2.21 -1.45 5.25
N MET A 129 1.64 -2.33 4.42
CA MET A 129 1.87 -3.77 4.51
C MET A 129 3.34 -4.13 4.27
N CYS A 130 3.96 -3.55 3.25
CA CYS A 130 5.35 -3.82 2.91
C CYS A 130 6.33 -3.29 3.97
N ARG A 131 6.02 -2.15 4.61
CA ARG A 131 6.82 -1.57 5.70
C ARG A 131 6.82 -2.48 6.93
N SER A 132 5.66 -3.03 7.27
CA SER A 132 5.44 -3.82 8.49
C SER A 132 5.78 -5.31 8.34
N GLN A 133 6.37 -5.74 7.22
CA GLN A 133 6.84 -7.12 7.09
C GLN A 133 8.09 -7.34 7.93
N GLU A 134 7.95 -8.13 8.99
CA GLU A 134 9.04 -8.61 9.85
C GLU A 134 9.30 -10.11 9.65
N ASN A 135 8.37 -10.84 9.04
CA ASN A 135 8.55 -12.26 8.75
C ASN A 135 9.59 -12.46 7.64
N ASP A 136 10.67 -13.17 7.95
CA ASP A 136 11.77 -13.45 7.01
C ASP A 136 11.30 -14.04 5.67
N LYS A 137 10.26 -14.87 5.68
CA LYS A 137 9.71 -15.50 4.45
C LYS A 137 9.05 -14.49 3.52
N LEU A 138 8.47 -13.42 4.07
CA LEU A 138 7.75 -12.36 3.33
C LEU A 138 8.58 -11.08 3.18
N ARG A 139 9.79 -11.06 3.74
CA ARG A 139 10.70 -9.92 3.78
C ARG A 139 11.03 -9.35 2.40
N HIS A 140 10.97 -10.18 1.36
CA HIS A 140 11.17 -9.76 -0.04
C HIS A 140 10.16 -8.67 -0.49
N LEU A 141 8.94 -8.64 0.07
CA LEU A 141 7.95 -7.61 -0.24
C LEU A 141 8.34 -6.22 0.27
N ARG A 142 9.22 -6.13 1.29
CA ARG A 142 9.79 -4.84 1.75
C ARG A 142 10.47 -4.08 0.63
N SER A 143 10.95 -4.77 -0.42
CA SER A 143 11.56 -4.15 -1.60
C SER A 143 10.69 -3.07 -2.26
N ILE A 144 9.37 -3.17 -2.15
CA ILE A 144 8.44 -2.14 -2.64
C ILE A 144 8.54 -0.88 -1.77
N TYR A 145 8.42 -1.04 -0.45
CA TYR A 145 8.54 0.07 0.51
C TYR A 145 9.91 0.75 0.45
N ILE A 146 11.00 -0.04 0.46
CA ILE A 146 12.37 0.47 0.47
C ILE A 146 12.67 1.27 -0.81
N SER A 147 12.22 0.75 -1.95
CA SER A 147 12.50 1.37 -3.26
C SER A 147 11.56 2.50 -3.63
N THR A 148 10.45 2.69 -2.92
CA THR A 148 9.53 3.80 -3.19
C THR A 148 10.17 5.12 -2.80
N PHE A 149 10.40 5.99 -3.77
CA PHE A 149 11.01 7.31 -3.57
C PHE A 149 9.96 8.41 -3.45
N GLY A 150 9.00 8.44 -4.37
CA GLY A 150 8.01 9.51 -4.44
C GLY A 150 6.63 9.04 -4.87
N ILE A 151 5.61 9.84 -4.53
CA ILE A 151 4.20 9.55 -4.80
C ILE A 151 3.51 10.84 -5.23
N LEU A 152 2.92 10.83 -6.42
CA LEU A 152 2.04 11.87 -6.93
C LEU A 152 0.60 11.41 -6.69
N PHE A 153 -0.17 12.18 -5.94
CA PHE A 153 -1.57 11.90 -5.65
C PHE A 153 -2.45 12.88 -6.43
N LEU A 154 -3.22 12.38 -7.40
CA LEU A 154 -4.14 13.17 -8.21
C LEU A 154 -5.57 12.93 -7.74
N GLY A 155 -6.10 13.87 -6.97
CA GLY A 155 -7.44 13.77 -6.38
C GLY A 155 -7.61 12.63 -5.37
N THR A 156 -6.53 12.10 -4.79
CA THR A 156 -6.66 11.08 -3.73
C THR A 156 -7.17 11.73 -2.46
N PRO A 157 -8.18 11.17 -1.77
CA PRO A 157 -8.62 11.73 -0.50
C PRO A 157 -7.69 11.34 0.67
N HIS A 158 -7.13 12.32 1.36
CA HIS A 158 -6.20 12.17 2.49
C HIS A 158 -6.82 12.49 3.85
N THR A 159 -7.81 13.40 3.90
CA THR A 159 -8.43 13.84 5.15
C THR A 159 -9.92 13.53 5.18
N GLY A 160 -10.39 13.11 6.36
CA GLY A 160 -11.75 12.69 6.62
C GLY A 160 -11.79 12.04 8.00
N SER A 161 -11.99 12.85 9.04
CA SER A 161 -12.07 12.38 10.44
C SER A 161 -13.39 11.67 10.76
N ASP A 162 -14.38 11.86 9.91
CA ASP A 162 -15.73 11.36 10.09
C ASP A 162 -16.06 10.31 9.02
N VAL A 163 -16.42 9.12 9.49
CA VAL A 163 -16.88 7.98 8.70
C VAL A 163 -18.04 8.40 7.79
N ALA A 164 -18.96 9.27 8.23
CA ALA A 164 -20.08 9.73 7.41
C ALA A 164 -19.63 10.52 6.18
N LYS A 165 -18.56 11.34 6.31
CA LYS A 165 -18.01 12.14 5.21
C LYS A 165 -17.42 11.28 4.11
N TRP A 166 -16.80 10.15 4.46
CA TRP A 166 -16.28 9.19 3.49
C TRP A 166 -17.38 8.56 2.63
N GLY A 167 -18.56 8.30 3.20
CA GLY A 167 -19.69 7.77 2.45
C GLY A 167 -20.18 8.75 1.37
N VAL A 168 -20.26 10.04 1.71
CA VAL A 168 -20.63 11.10 0.76
C VAL A 168 -19.55 11.27 -0.31
N LEU A 169 -18.28 11.29 0.08
CA LEU A 169 -17.14 11.37 -0.83
C LEU A 169 -17.11 10.22 -1.83
N LEU A 170 -17.29 8.97 -1.40
CA LEU A 170 -17.35 7.82 -2.29
C LEU A 170 -18.52 7.91 -3.28
N GLN A 171 -19.68 8.40 -2.82
CA GLN A 171 -20.82 8.67 -3.71
C GLN A 171 -20.51 9.74 -4.76
N LYS A 172 -19.80 10.82 -4.37
CA LYS A 172 -19.34 11.85 -5.31
C LYS A 172 -18.38 11.27 -6.34
N ILE A 173 -17.36 10.52 -5.89
CA ILE A 173 -16.40 9.85 -6.78
C ILE A 173 -17.14 8.98 -7.77
N CYS A 174 -18.04 8.10 -7.30
CA CYS A 174 -18.89 7.27 -8.17
C CYS A 174 -19.65 8.09 -9.20
N SER A 175 -20.25 9.21 -8.82
CA SER A 175 -20.99 10.08 -9.74
C SER A 175 -20.09 10.70 -10.81
N ALA A 176 -18.81 10.92 -10.52
CA ALA A 176 -17.83 11.45 -11.46
C ALA A 176 -17.25 10.39 -12.41
N VAL A 177 -17.08 9.14 -11.94
CA VAL A 177 -16.40 8.08 -12.69
C VAL A 177 -17.35 7.06 -13.35
N LEU A 178 -18.63 7.00 -12.94
CA LEU A 178 -19.61 6.07 -13.49
C LEU A 178 -20.54 6.74 -14.52
N PRO A 179 -20.96 6.01 -15.57
CA PRO A 179 -22.03 6.45 -16.44
C PRO A 179 -23.34 6.65 -15.66
N LYS A 180 -24.10 7.72 -15.97
CA LYS A 180 -25.38 8.05 -15.31
C LYS A 180 -26.36 6.86 -15.24
N LYS A 181 -26.45 6.06 -16.31
CA LYS A 181 -27.31 4.86 -16.38
C LYS A 181 -26.98 3.81 -15.30
N PHE A 182 -25.73 3.74 -14.86
CA PHE A 182 -25.29 2.79 -13.83
C PHE A 182 -25.68 3.27 -12.43
N MET A 183 -25.64 4.59 -12.19
CA MET A 183 -26.03 5.20 -10.92
C MET A 183 -27.53 5.06 -10.64
N ASP A 184 -28.36 5.23 -11.67
CA ASP A 184 -29.82 5.12 -11.54
C ASP A 184 -30.29 3.67 -11.28
N THR A 185 -29.49 2.68 -11.68
CA THR A 185 -29.86 1.25 -11.61
C THR A 185 -29.33 0.56 -10.34
N SER A 186 -28.46 1.19 -9.55
CA SER A 186 -27.78 0.52 -8.43
C SER A 186 -27.57 1.41 -7.19
N PRO A 187 -28.64 1.91 -6.53
CA PRO A 187 -28.51 2.70 -5.30
C PRO A 187 -27.93 1.90 -4.11
N GLN A 188 -28.16 0.58 -4.05
CA GLN A 188 -27.59 -0.31 -3.03
C GLN A 188 -26.05 -0.35 -3.07
N LEU A 189 -25.46 -0.11 -4.24
CA LEU A 189 -24.02 -0.07 -4.44
C LEU A 189 -23.37 1.09 -3.68
N ILE A 190 -24.04 2.23 -3.67
CA ILE A 190 -23.62 3.45 -2.98
C ILE A 190 -23.72 3.26 -1.46
N GLU A 191 -24.73 2.51 -1.00
CA GLU A 191 -24.94 2.24 0.42
C GLU A 191 -23.84 1.34 0.99
N THR A 192 -23.41 0.32 0.25
CA THR A 192 -22.35 -0.58 0.71
C THR A 192 -20.95 0.01 0.57
N LEU A 193 -20.74 1.04 -0.26
CA LEU A 193 -19.49 1.82 -0.21
C LEU A 193 -19.27 2.47 1.17
N LYS A 194 -20.37 2.84 1.85
CA LYS A 194 -20.31 3.49 3.16
C LYS A 194 -19.80 2.56 4.27
N SER A 195 -19.83 1.24 4.08
CA SER A 195 -19.37 0.30 5.12
C SER A 195 -17.85 0.19 5.24
N ASN A 196 -17.08 0.70 4.27
CA ASN A 196 -15.60 0.59 4.25
C ASN A 196 -14.86 1.83 4.79
N ASN A 197 -15.60 2.81 5.31
CA ASN A 197 -15.08 4.14 5.62
C ASN A 197 -14.01 4.14 6.74
N GLU A 198 -14.15 3.27 7.76
CA GLU A 198 -13.16 3.11 8.84
C GLU A 198 -11.82 2.59 8.30
N VAL A 199 -11.85 1.67 7.33
CA VAL A 199 -10.63 1.11 6.72
C VAL A 199 -9.87 2.20 5.96
N LEU A 200 -10.58 3.03 5.18
CA LEU A 200 -9.97 4.13 4.42
C LEU A 200 -9.35 5.18 5.34
N GLN A 201 -10.06 5.55 6.42
CA GLN A 201 -9.54 6.46 7.44
C GLN A 201 -8.29 5.88 8.13
N ASN A 202 -8.31 4.60 8.49
CA ASN A 202 -7.19 3.93 9.13
C ASN A 202 -5.96 3.86 8.20
N ILE A 203 -6.16 3.63 6.89
CA ILE A 203 -5.07 3.67 5.89
C ILE A 203 -4.39 5.05 5.89
N ASN A 204 -5.16 6.13 5.87
CA ASN A 204 -4.60 7.48 5.88
C ASN A 204 -3.82 7.77 7.16
N ARG A 205 -4.40 7.41 8.32
CA ARG A 205 -3.74 7.57 9.62
C ARG A 205 -2.38 6.84 9.67
N LEU A 206 -2.37 5.55 9.34
CA LEU A 206 -1.14 4.74 9.38
C LEU A 206 -0.09 5.19 8.35
N PHE A 207 -0.52 5.68 7.19
CA PHE A 207 0.39 6.22 6.19
C PHE A 207 1.09 7.49 6.66
N ASN A 208 0.38 8.36 7.39
CA ASN A 208 0.93 9.62 7.90
C ASN A 208 2.11 9.39 8.87
N ASP A 209 2.19 8.24 9.53
CA ASP A 209 3.29 7.89 10.44
C ASP A 209 4.66 7.81 9.74
N PHE A 210 4.70 7.72 8.41
CA PHE A 210 5.94 7.56 7.66
C PHE A 210 5.95 8.24 6.30
N PHE A 211 4.93 9.05 5.97
CA PHE A 211 4.84 9.67 4.65
C PHE A 211 6.04 10.60 4.35
N SER A 212 6.62 11.23 5.39
CA SER A 212 7.78 12.12 5.30
C SER A 212 9.04 11.44 4.76
N ARG A 213 9.05 10.10 4.70
CA ARG A 213 10.09 9.33 4.00
C ARG A 213 10.01 9.51 2.49
N PHE A 214 8.86 9.83 1.92
CA PHE A 214 8.66 9.94 0.47
C PHE A 214 8.58 11.40 0.04
N HIS A 215 8.97 11.67 -1.20
CA HIS A 215 8.61 12.93 -1.85
C HIS A 215 7.15 12.84 -2.29
N VAL A 216 6.29 13.69 -1.74
CA VAL A 216 4.85 13.65 -1.99
C VAL A 216 4.40 14.94 -2.65
N TYR A 217 3.65 14.80 -3.75
CA TYR A 217 3.01 15.92 -4.44
C TYR A 217 1.51 15.65 -4.53
N PHE A 218 0.72 16.50 -3.87
CA PHE A 218 -0.73 16.49 -3.94
C PHE A 218 -1.25 17.38 -5.07
N PHE A 219 -2.10 16.81 -5.91
CA PHE A 219 -2.86 17.54 -6.92
C PHE A 219 -4.35 17.49 -6.57
N HIS A 220 -5.01 18.63 -6.62
CA HIS A 220 -6.46 18.73 -6.43
C HIS A 220 -7.15 19.33 -7.65
N GLU A 221 -8.42 19.01 -7.84
CA GLU A 221 -9.26 19.62 -8.87
C GLU A 221 -9.55 21.09 -8.52
N THR A 222 -9.74 21.92 -9.55
CA THR A 222 -10.18 23.32 -9.39
C THR A 222 -11.41 23.68 -10.24
N LYS A 223 -11.91 22.74 -11.06
CA LYS A 223 -13.23 22.86 -11.71
C LYS A 223 -14.23 21.92 -11.04
N PRO A 224 -15.31 22.43 -10.41
CA PRO A 224 -16.33 21.59 -9.83
C PRO A 224 -17.16 20.89 -10.92
N LEU A 225 -17.72 19.72 -10.60
CA LEU A 225 -18.65 19.00 -11.45
C LEU A 225 -20.09 19.43 -11.17
N ASP A 226 -20.90 19.51 -12.23
CA ASP A 226 -22.35 19.70 -12.08
C ASP A 226 -23.01 18.39 -11.65
N MET A 227 -23.39 18.34 -10.38
CA MET A 227 -24.08 17.23 -9.74
C MET A 227 -25.51 17.64 -9.44
N LYS A 228 -26.42 17.34 -10.39
CA LYS A 228 -27.87 17.58 -10.26
C LYS A 228 -28.24 19.04 -10.00
N GLY A 229 -27.56 19.99 -10.67
CA GLY A 229 -27.85 21.43 -10.56
C GLY A 229 -27.03 22.16 -9.50
N THR A 230 -26.24 21.45 -8.70
CA THR A 230 -25.25 22.03 -7.79
C THR A 230 -23.84 21.75 -8.32
N ARG A 231 -23.00 22.78 -8.38
CA ARG A 231 -21.58 22.63 -8.71
C ARG A 231 -20.79 22.33 -7.44
N GLU A 232 -20.21 21.14 -7.37
CA GLU A 232 -19.41 20.72 -6.22
C GLU A 232 -18.09 20.09 -6.66
N PHE A 233 -17.08 20.22 -5.81
CA PHE A 233 -15.88 19.39 -5.90
C PHE A 233 -16.21 17.97 -5.41
N ILE A 234 -15.63 17.00 -6.10
CA ILE A 234 -15.70 15.58 -5.76
C ILE A 234 -14.88 15.32 -4.51
N VAL A 235 -13.66 15.87 -4.46
CA VAL A 235 -12.78 15.80 -3.30
C VAL A 235 -12.42 17.20 -2.87
N ASP A 236 -12.78 17.56 -1.64
CA ASP A 236 -12.44 18.87 -1.07
C ASP A 236 -10.92 19.10 -1.13
N GLU A 237 -10.49 20.33 -1.42
CA GLU A 237 -9.06 20.70 -1.53
C GLU A 237 -8.26 20.29 -0.27
N SER A 238 -8.82 20.49 0.92
CA SER A 238 -8.19 20.12 2.19
C SER A 238 -8.08 18.60 2.40
N SER A 239 -8.80 17.81 1.62
CA SER A 239 -8.68 16.35 1.56
C SER A 239 -7.77 15.88 0.44
N ALA A 240 -7.87 16.46 -0.75
CA ALA A 240 -7.01 16.09 -1.88
C ALA A 240 -5.56 16.56 -1.71
N ALA A 241 -5.37 17.75 -1.15
CA ALA A 241 -4.09 18.42 -0.98
C ALA A 241 -3.98 19.08 0.40
N PRO A 242 -3.92 18.27 1.48
CA PRO A 242 -3.83 18.77 2.85
C PRO A 242 -2.56 19.62 3.04
N ASP A 243 -2.67 20.66 3.84
CA ASP A 243 -1.53 21.49 4.21
C ASP A 243 -0.68 20.75 5.25
N VAL A 244 0.36 20.07 4.77
CA VAL A 244 1.31 19.30 5.59
C VAL A 244 2.73 19.66 5.20
N GLN A 245 3.58 19.83 6.20
CA GLN A 245 4.97 20.18 5.98
C GLN A 245 5.70 19.08 5.18
N GLY A 246 6.46 19.49 4.17
CA GLY A 246 7.28 18.58 3.36
C GLY A 246 6.55 17.91 2.19
N ALA A 247 5.31 18.31 1.89
CA ALA A 247 4.62 17.91 0.66
C ALA A 247 4.35 19.11 -0.24
N GLU A 248 4.49 18.90 -1.55
CA GLU A 248 4.12 19.87 -2.57
C GLU A 248 2.60 19.80 -2.82
N ARG A 249 1.98 20.93 -3.21
CA ARG A 249 0.55 21.00 -3.52
C ARG A 249 0.25 21.89 -4.72
N MET A 250 -0.66 21.48 -5.58
CA MET A 250 -1.07 22.26 -6.75
C MET A 250 -2.52 21.95 -7.16
N GLY A 251 -3.25 22.98 -7.58
CA GLY A 251 -4.54 22.82 -8.24
C GLY A 251 -4.37 22.57 -9.74
N ILE A 252 -5.09 21.59 -10.29
CA ILE A 252 -5.19 21.34 -11.73
C ILE A 252 -6.51 21.91 -12.23
N GLU A 253 -6.47 22.70 -13.31
CA GLU A 253 -7.63 23.37 -13.91
C GLU A 253 -8.57 22.44 -14.68
N ALA A 254 -9.04 21.40 -14.00
CA ALA A 254 -9.90 20.34 -14.50
C ALA A 254 -10.79 19.81 -13.36
N ASP A 255 -11.81 19.04 -13.74
CA ASP A 255 -12.58 18.22 -12.80
C ASP A 255 -11.83 16.95 -12.39
N HIS A 256 -12.32 16.27 -11.35
CA HIS A 256 -11.75 15.04 -10.79
C HIS A 256 -11.41 13.94 -11.82
N SER A 257 -12.20 13.81 -12.88
CA SER A 257 -12.00 12.78 -13.90
C SER A 257 -11.04 13.23 -15.01
N SER A 258 -11.06 14.53 -15.32
CA SER A 258 -10.30 15.15 -16.40
C SER A 258 -8.88 15.56 -15.99
N MET A 259 -8.61 15.75 -14.69
CA MET A 259 -7.30 16.20 -14.16
C MET A 259 -6.11 15.25 -14.43
N VAL A 260 -6.39 14.03 -14.90
CA VAL A 260 -5.38 12.99 -15.19
C VAL A 260 -5.27 12.67 -16.69
N LYS A 261 -5.96 13.44 -17.53
CA LYS A 261 -6.16 13.21 -18.97
C LYS A 261 -5.53 14.34 -19.78
N PHE A 262 -4.21 14.33 -19.89
CA PHE A 262 -3.46 15.31 -20.67
C PHE A 262 -3.52 14.97 -22.17
N GLU A 263 -3.87 15.95 -22.99
CA GLU A 263 -3.91 15.81 -24.46
C GLU A 263 -2.58 16.19 -25.11
N ASP A 264 -1.86 17.11 -24.48
CA ASP A 264 -0.58 17.67 -24.92
C ASP A 264 0.15 18.29 -23.72
N ASP A 265 1.29 18.94 -23.98
CA ASP A 265 2.10 19.61 -22.98
C ASP A 265 1.47 20.89 -22.40
N SER A 266 0.54 21.52 -23.15
CA SER A 266 -0.23 22.69 -22.74
C SER A 266 -1.40 22.37 -21.81
N SER A 267 -1.73 21.09 -21.67
CA SER A 267 -2.84 20.62 -20.85
C SER A 267 -2.63 21.03 -19.38
N PRO A 268 -3.65 21.60 -18.70
CA PRO A 268 -3.50 22.08 -17.33
C PRO A 268 -2.93 21.02 -16.40
N GLY A 269 -1.85 21.35 -15.69
CA GLY A 269 -1.19 20.47 -14.72
C GLY A 269 -0.20 19.47 -15.32
N PHE A 270 -0.13 19.29 -16.65
CA PHE A 270 0.81 18.34 -17.27
C PHE A 270 2.26 18.67 -16.92
N GLU A 271 2.69 19.93 -17.13
CA GLU A 271 4.06 20.35 -16.88
C GLU A 271 4.49 20.06 -15.44
N ALA A 272 3.64 20.32 -14.45
CA ALA A 272 3.94 20.05 -13.05
C ALA A 272 4.04 18.55 -12.73
N VAL A 273 3.17 17.72 -13.32
CA VAL A 273 3.23 16.27 -13.18
C VAL A 273 4.49 15.71 -13.85
N ALA A 274 4.78 16.14 -15.08
CA ALA A 274 5.94 15.71 -15.84
C ALA A 274 7.25 16.14 -15.16
N GLU A 275 7.34 17.41 -14.74
CA GLU A 275 8.48 17.96 -14.00
C GLU A 275 8.74 17.15 -12.73
N ALA A 276 7.72 16.90 -11.92
CA ALA A 276 7.86 16.15 -10.68
C ALA A 276 8.36 14.72 -10.94
N ILE A 277 7.82 14.02 -11.95
CA ILE A 277 8.30 12.69 -12.36
C ILE A 277 9.78 12.74 -12.76
N ILE A 278 10.17 13.72 -13.58
CA ILE A 278 11.53 13.86 -14.11
C ILE A 278 12.52 14.22 -13.00
N ARG A 279 12.17 15.19 -12.14
CA ARG A 279 12.96 15.61 -10.98
C ARG A 279 13.14 14.46 -10.00
N TYR A 280 12.06 13.77 -9.64
CA TYR A 280 12.15 12.59 -8.78
C TYR A 280 12.98 11.48 -9.41
N ALA A 281 12.87 11.28 -10.72
CA ALA A 281 13.65 10.25 -11.41
C ALA A 281 15.16 10.53 -11.34
N ARG A 282 15.57 11.80 -11.37
CA ARG A 282 16.96 12.24 -11.21
C ARG A 282 17.47 12.08 -9.78
N GLU A 283 16.65 12.38 -8.79
CA GLU A 283 17.04 12.42 -7.37
C GLU A 283 16.96 11.06 -6.66
N ALA A 284 16.13 10.15 -7.16
CA ALA A 284 15.85 8.90 -6.49
C ALA A 284 17.01 7.90 -6.37
N PRO A 285 17.85 7.66 -7.41
CA PRO A 285 18.87 6.61 -7.37
C PRO A 285 19.83 6.64 -6.16
N PRO A 286 20.47 7.78 -5.80
CA PRO A 286 21.36 7.82 -4.64
C PRO A 286 20.61 7.58 -3.31
N VAL A 287 19.40 8.12 -3.18
CA VAL A 287 18.58 7.96 -1.96
C VAL A 287 18.19 6.50 -1.76
N ILE A 288 17.67 5.85 -2.81
CA ILE A 288 17.25 4.44 -2.73
C ILE A 288 18.45 3.51 -2.50
N THR A 289 19.60 3.81 -3.10
CA THR A 289 20.85 3.09 -2.82
C THR A 289 21.22 3.17 -1.34
N GLY A 290 21.08 4.34 -0.72
CA GLY A 290 21.28 4.53 0.72
C GLY A 290 20.33 3.67 1.57
N ARG A 291 19.03 3.70 1.24
CA ARG A 291 18.00 2.91 1.95
C ARG A 291 18.25 1.40 1.89
N TRP A 292 18.74 0.90 0.77
CA TRP A 292 19.09 -0.53 0.65
C TRP A 292 20.35 -0.89 1.45
N LYS A 293 21.32 0.03 1.57
CA LYS A 293 22.47 -0.17 2.47
C LYS A 293 22.02 -0.24 3.93
N GLU A 294 21.14 0.68 4.36
CA GLU A 294 20.54 0.67 5.70
C GLU A 294 19.76 -0.62 5.96
N GLU A 295 18.92 -1.04 5.01
CA GLU A 295 18.14 -2.27 5.14
C GLU A 295 19.06 -3.49 5.28
N ARG A 296 20.11 -3.62 4.47
CA ARG A 296 21.07 -4.73 4.57
C ARG A 296 21.83 -4.72 5.89
N ALA A 297 22.21 -3.54 6.39
CA ALA A 297 22.83 -3.42 7.70
C ALA A 297 21.86 -3.86 8.82
N HIS A 298 20.59 -3.47 8.73
CA HIS A 298 19.57 -3.88 9.68
C HIS A 298 19.33 -5.39 9.67
N VAL A 299 19.21 -6.02 8.49
CA VAL A 299 19.17 -7.49 8.35
C VAL A 299 20.34 -8.14 9.09
N HIS A 300 21.54 -7.66 8.79
CA HIS A 300 22.77 -8.27 9.27
C HIS A 300 22.83 -8.27 10.80
N LEU A 301 22.44 -7.16 11.42
CA LEU A 301 22.35 -7.02 12.87
C LEU A 301 21.28 -7.96 13.47
N GLN A 302 20.10 -8.07 12.86
CA GLN A 302 19.04 -8.97 13.33
C GLN A 302 19.49 -10.44 13.31
N VAL A 303 20.09 -10.89 12.20
CA VAL A 303 20.60 -12.26 12.05
C VAL A 303 21.70 -12.55 13.07
N HIS A 304 22.62 -11.61 13.29
CA HIS A 304 23.69 -11.77 14.28
C HIS A 304 23.12 -11.85 15.71
N SER A 305 22.17 -10.98 16.05
CA SER A 305 21.50 -11.00 17.36
C SER A 305 20.79 -12.32 17.62
N MET A 306 20.05 -12.85 16.64
CA MET A 306 19.36 -14.13 16.76
C MET A 306 20.35 -15.30 16.91
N ALA A 307 21.49 -15.26 16.21
CA ALA A 307 22.54 -16.27 16.35
C ALA A 307 23.20 -16.23 17.75
N ASP A 308 23.45 -15.03 18.29
CA ASP A 308 24.00 -14.85 19.64
C ASP A 308 23.04 -15.35 20.73
N GLU A 309 21.73 -15.13 20.57
CA GLU A 309 20.71 -15.65 21.50
C GLU A 309 20.62 -17.17 21.47
N LEU A 310 20.65 -17.78 20.28
CA LEU A 310 20.64 -19.25 20.12
C LEU A 310 21.89 -19.89 20.74
N THR A 311 23.07 -19.28 20.54
CA THR A 311 24.32 -19.77 21.13
C THR A 311 24.32 -19.64 22.65
N ARG A 312 23.85 -18.53 23.23
CA ARG A 312 23.69 -18.39 24.69
C ARG A 312 22.70 -19.40 25.26
N SER A 313 21.54 -19.58 24.62
CA SER A 313 20.55 -20.57 25.05
C SER A 313 21.11 -22.00 25.01
N SER A 314 21.91 -22.34 23.99
CA SER A 314 22.58 -23.64 23.91
C SER A 314 23.67 -23.82 24.99
N ALA A 315 24.35 -22.75 25.37
CA ALA A 315 25.36 -22.78 26.43
C ALA A 315 24.71 -22.99 27.82
N ASP A 316 23.56 -22.37 28.09
CA ASP A 316 22.82 -22.57 29.34
C ASP A 316 22.25 -24.00 29.48
N PHE A 317 21.88 -24.66 28.38
CA PHE A 317 21.49 -26.08 28.41
C PHE A 317 22.65 -27.05 28.61
N SER A 318 23.89 -26.64 28.31
CA SER A 318 25.09 -27.46 28.48
C SER A 318 25.67 -27.42 29.90
N GLN A 319 25.20 -26.50 30.75
CA GLN A 319 25.43 -26.55 32.19
C GLN A 319 24.34 -27.39 32.85
N GLY A 320 24.56 -28.72 32.89
CA GLY A 320 23.76 -29.62 33.73
C GLY A 320 23.79 -29.17 35.21
N PRO A 321 22.78 -29.54 36.02
CA PRO A 321 22.69 -29.09 37.40
C PRO A 321 23.97 -29.46 38.15
N PRO A 322 24.48 -28.58 39.04
CA PRO A 322 25.73 -28.84 39.74
C PRO A 322 25.59 -30.16 40.51
N GLN A 323 26.44 -31.14 40.17
CA GLN A 323 26.61 -32.34 40.96
C GLN A 323 27.18 -31.91 42.32
N SER A 324 26.32 -31.89 43.34
CA SER A 324 26.78 -31.82 44.72
C SER A 324 27.18 -33.22 45.16
N GLU A 325 28.48 -33.46 45.26
CA GLU A 325 29.03 -34.61 45.96
C GLU A 325 28.85 -34.41 47.47
N ALA A 326 28.03 -35.30 48.04
CA ALA A 326 28.02 -35.86 49.40
C ALA A 326 28.14 -34.91 50.62
N GLU A 327 27.17 -35.03 51.54
CA GLU A 327 27.48 -35.62 52.85
C GLU A 327 26.21 -36.05 53.62
N SER A 328 26.27 -37.29 54.12
CA SER A 328 25.31 -37.92 55.01
C SER A 328 25.37 -37.29 56.41
N ARG A 329 24.22 -36.90 56.97
CA ARG A 329 23.97 -36.96 58.42
C ARG A 329 22.47 -36.98 58.74
N MET A 330 22.04 -38.11 59.31
CA MET A 330 20.78 -38.26 60.03
C MET A 330 20.69 -37.22 61.15
N GLY A 331 19.54 -36.56 61.27
CA GLY A 331 19.28 -35.58 62.34
C GLY A 331 17.82 -35.17 62.39
N ARG A 332 16.98 -36.05 62.95
CA ARG A 332 15.61 -35.82 63.39
C ARG A 332 15.58 -34.67 64.41
N THR A 333 14.68 -33.69 64.27
CA THR A 333 14.09 -32.77 65.29
C THR A 333 13.55 -31.54 64.55
N GLN A 334 12.42 -30.89 64.79
CA GLN A 334 11.17 -31.12 65.52
C GLN A 334 10.33 -29.87 65.18
N TYR A 335 9.02 -30.05 65.03
CA TYR A 335 8.06 -29.02 64.65
C TYR A 335 8.10 -27.77 65.55
N PHE A 336 8.00 -26.58 64.95
CA PHE A 336 7.35 -25.42 65.57
C PHE A 336 6.38 -24.78 64.57
N LEU A 337 5.09 -24.95 64.86
CA LEU A 337 3.98 -24.20 64.30
C LEU A 337 3.91 -22.84 64.99
N THR A 338 3.83 -21.77 64.20
CA THR A 338 3.14 -20.54 64.59
C THR A 338 2.35 -20.04 63.39
N ASN A 339 1.02 -20.08 63.52
CA ASN A 339 0.06 -19.52 62.57
C ASN A 339 -0.07 -18.01 62.79
N SER A 340 -0.21 -17.25 61.71
CA SER A 340 -1.07 -16.06 61.69
C SER A 340 -1.54 -15.76 60.26
N ASP A 341 -2.82 -16.08 60.04
CA ASP A 341 -3.85 -15.31 59.34
C ASP A 341 -3.75 -14.95 57.84
N GLY A 342 -4.67 -15.56 57.07
CA GLY A 342 -5.25 -15.01 55.83
C GLY A 342 -5.33 -16.00 54.66
N PRO A 343 -6.51 -16.41 54.15
CA PRO A 343 -6.62 -17.34 53.03
C PRO A 343 -6.67 -16.61 51.67
N PRO A 344 -5.92 -17.05 50.65
CA PRO A 344 -6.28 -16.85 49.26
C PRO A 344 -7.02 -18.08 48.74
N SER A 345 -8.23 -17.88 48.23
CA SER A 345 -9.11 -18.94 47.70
C SER A 345 -8.58 -19.55 46.40
N LEU A 346 -8.84 -20.84 46.26
CA LEU A 346 -8.46 -21.76 45.19
C LEU A 346 -8.64 -21.24 43.75
N MET A 347 -7.58 -21.35 42.94
CA MET A 347 -7.70 -21.54 41.49
C MET A 347 -8.22 -22.96 41.23
N LYS A 348 -9.35 -23.06 40.52
CA LYS A 348 -9.84 -24.31 39.94
C LYS A 348 -8.93 -24.71 38.78
N ALA A 349 -8.38 -25.92 38.86
CA ALA A 349 -7.81 -26.62 37.72
C ALA A 349 -8.95 -26.95 36.73
N TYR A 350 -8.76 -26.61 35.47
CA TYR A 350 -9.56 -27.15 34.37
C TYR A 350 -8.93 -28.48 33.95
N GLU A 351 -9.71 -29.56 34.06
CA GLU A 351 -9.41 -30.84 33.44
C GLU A 351 -9.51 -30.70 31.92
N ILE A 352 -8.51 -31.23 31.22
CA ILE A 352 -8.49 -31.37 29.76
C ILE A 352 -9.12 -32.73 29.46
N GLU A 353 -10.35 -32.73 28.93
CA GLU A 353 -10.94 -33.92 28.31
C GLU A 353 -10.22 -34.18 26.97
N GLU A 354 -9.50 -35.30 26.89
CA GLU A 354 -8.97 -35.83 25.64
C GLU A 354 -10.12 -36.40 24.79
N ALA A 355 -10.23 -35.93 23.54
CA ALA A 355 -11.21 -36.42 22.58
C ALA A 355 -10.75 -37.75 21.95
N GLU A 356 -11.59 -38.78 22.03
CA GLU A 356 -11.35 -40.07 21.36
C GLU A 356 -11.42 -39.95 19.81
N PRO A 357 -10.58 -40.69 19.07
CA PRO A 357 -10.54 -40.63 17.61
C PRO A 357 -11.72 -41.38 16.95
N ALA A 358 -12.38 -40.71 16.00
CA ALA A 358 -13.48 -41.26 15.22
C ALA A 358 -13.01 -42.28 14.16
N GLU A 359 -13.69 -43.43 14.10
CA GLU A 359 -13.49 -44.49 13.10
C GLU A 359 -13.95 -44.07 11.68
N PRO A 360 -13.29 -44.57 10.62
CA PRO A 360 -13.61 -44.24 9.23
C PRO A 360 -14.85 -44.99 8.72
N ARG A 361 -15.86 -44.24 8.24
CA ARG A 361 -17.00 -44.81 7.49
C ARG A 361 -16.54 -45.24 6.09
N ARG A 362 -16.76 -46.52 5.77
CA ARG A 362 -16.74 -47.05 4.40
C ARG A 362 -17.95 -46.53 3.64
N PHE A 363 -17.73 -46.07 2.41
CA PHE A 363 -18.77 -45.89 1.41
C PHE A 363 -18.84 -47.17 0.58
N ASP A 364 -20.00 -47.81 0.59
CA ASP A 364 -20.45 -48.71 -0.48
C ASP A 364 -21.25 -47.89 -1.50
#